data_AF-A0A0J5GVV2-F1
#
_entry.id   AF-A0A0J5GVV2-F1
#
_cell.length_a   1.000
_cell.length_b   1.000
_cell.length_c   1.000
_cell.angle_alpha   90.00
_cell.angle_beta   90.00
_cell.angle_gamma   90.00
#
_symmetry.space_group_name_H-M   'P 1'
#
loop_
_entity.id
_entity.type
_entity.pdbx_description
1 polymer ?
#
loop_
_entity_poly.entity_id
_entity_poly.type
_entity_poly.pdbx_seq_one_letter_code
_entity_poly.pdbx_strand_id
1 'polypeptide(L)' 'MDSLSNESLLEVYEVAKINDLNGDFLKLILDEIKRRNIEIPFAHI' A
#
# COMPACT_ATOMS: atom_id res chain seq x y z
N MET A 1 10.35 4.55 0.47
CA MET A 1 9.29 4.35 -0.53
C MET A 1 9.16 5.51 -1.50
N ASP A 2 9.82 6.65 -1.26
CA ASP A 2 9.71 7.87 -2.08
C ASP A 2 10.01 7.70 -3.57
N SER A 3 10.76 6.68 -3.97
CA SER A 3 11.06 6.36 -5.37
C SER A 3 9.99 5.52 -6.09
N LEU A 4 9.03 4.94 -5.37
CA LEU A 4 7.95 4.16 -5.97
C LEU A 4 6.95 5.12 -6.62
N SER A 5 6.46 4.77 -7.81
CA SER A 5 5.27 5.41 -8.37
C SER A 5 4.04 5.05 -7.53
N ASN A 6 2.94 5.80 -7.70
CA ASN A 6 1.69 5.50 -7.01
C ASN A 6 1.14 4.12 -7.39
N GLU A 7 1.28 3.74 -8.67
CA GLU A 7 0.87 2.43 -9.18
C GLU A 7 1.66 1.30 -8.52
N SER A 8 3.00 1.39 -8.49
CA SER A 8 3.84 0.37 -7.84
C SER A 8 3.63 0.30 -6.33
N LEU A 9 3.29 1.42 -5.68
CA LEU A 9 2.97 1.43 -4.26
C LEU A 9 1.65 0.68 -3.96
N LEU A 10 0.63 0.85 -4.82
CA LEU A 10 -0.62 0.11 -4.72
C LEU A 10 -0.44 -1.38 -5.03
N GLU A 11 0.40 -1.73 -6.01
CA GLU A 11 0.73 -3.13 -6.31
C GLU A 11 1.42 -3.80 -5.12
N VAL A 12 2.40 -3.13 -4.49
CA VAL A 12 3.07 -3.63 -3.30
C VAL A 12 2.09 -3.80 -2.13
N TYR A 13 1.12 -2.89 -1.96
CA TYR A 13 0.07 -3.02 -0.96
C TYR A 13 -0.80 -4.26 -1.18
N GLU A 14 -1.28 -4.49 -2.41
CA GLU A 14 -2.09 -5.65 -2.78
C GLU A 14 -1.33 -6.96 -2.54
N VAL A 15 -0.09 -7.05 -3.01
CA VAL A 15 0.77 -8.23 -2.83
C VAL A 15 1.05 -8.48 -1.34
N ALA A 16 1.35 -7.43 -0.57
CA ALA A 16 1.61 -7.56 0.86
C ALA A 16 0.39 -8.06 1.64
N LYS A 17 -0.81 -7.59 1.27
CA LYS A 17 -2.08 -8.03 1.86
C LYS A 17 -2.41 -9.49 1.51
N ILE A 18 -2.25 -9.89 0.25
CA ILE A 18 -2.55 -11.26 -0.21
C ILE A 18 -1.62 -12.29 0.45
N ASN A 19 -0.34 -11.94 0.63
CA ASN A 19 0.66 -12.86 1.18
C ASN A 19 0.73 -12.85 2.72
N ASP A 20 -0.19 -12.15 3.38
CA ASP A 20 -0.20 -11.94 4.85
C ASP A 20 1.19 -11.53 5.36
N LEU A 21 1.83 -10.61 4.64
CA LEU A 21 3.13 -10.09 5.04
C LEU A 21 2.97 -9.33 6.36
N ASN A 22 4.05 -9.31 7.16
CA ASN A 22 4.10 -8.70 8.48
C ASN A 22 3.32 -7.36 8.56
N GLY A 23 2.41 -7.25 9.53
CA GLY A 23 1.56 -6.08 9.74
C GLY A 23 2.31 -4.75 9.89
N ASP A 24 3.55 -4.75 10.42
CA ASP A 24 4.39 -3.56 10.47
C ASP A 24 4.80 -3.08 9.08
N PHE A 25 5.09 -4.01 8.17
CA PHE A 25 5.39 -3.69 6.78
C PHE A 25 4.15 -3.16 6.05
N LEU A 26 2.99 -3.78 6.26
CA LEU A 26 1.72 -3.32 5.70
C LEU A 26 1.38 -1.90 6.18
N LYS A 27 1.63 -1.60 7.47
CA LYS A 27 1.43 -0.28 8.05
C LYS A 27 2.31 0.78 7.39
N LEU A 28 3.58 0.48 7.11
CA LEU A 28 4.47 1.40 6.40
C LEU A 28 3.95 1.74 4.99
N ILE A 29 3.39 0.76 4.28
CA ILE A 29 2.79 0.97 2.96
C ILE A 29 1.55 1.87 3.07
N LEU A 30 0.66 1.59 4.03
CA LEU A 30 -0.56 2.38 4.27
C LEU A 30 -0.25 3.83 4.67
N ASP A 31 0.74 4.04 5.54
CA ASP A 31 1.17 5.36 5.97
C ASP A 31 1.67 6.19 4.77
N GLU A 32 2.39 5.55 3.84
CA GLU A 32 2.88 6.18 2.62
C GLU A 32 1.75 6.50 1.62
N ILE A 33 0.79 5.59 1.44
CA ILE A 33 -0.42 5.81 0.61
C ILE A 33 -1.19 7.03 1.14
N LYS A 34 -1.39 7.08 2.46
CA LYS A 34 -2.09 8.19 3.14
C LYS A 34 -1.31 9.50 3.00
N ARG A 35 0.01 9.48 3.18
CA ARG A 35 0.88 10.67 3.01
C ARG A 35 0.77 11.27 1.62
N ARG A 36 0.61 10.43 0.59
CA ARG A 36 0.50 10.84 -0.81
C ARG A 36 -0.94 11.12 -1.26
N ASN A 37 -1.92 10.93 -0.39
CA ASN A 37 -3.35 11.07 -0.69
C ASN A 37 -3.78 10.25 -1.91
N ILE A 38 -3.29 9.01 -2.00
CA ILE A 38 -3.65 8.06 -3.08
C ILE A 38 -4.94 7.35 -2.67
N GLU A 39 -5.96 7.39 -3.51
CA GLU A 39 -7.17 6.60 -3.33
C GLU A 39 -6.87 5.12 -3.60
N ILE A 40 -7.27 4.24 -2.69
CA ILE A 40 -7.18 2.79 -2.88
C ILE A 40 -8.42 2.36 -3.66
N PRO A 41 -8.31 1.94 -4.94
CA PRO A 41 -9.47 1.71 -5.80
C PRO A 41 -10.35 0.53 -5.35
N PHE A 42 -9.82 -0.35 -4.48
CA PHE A 42 -10.41 -1.63 -4.13
C PHE A 42 -10.87 -1.73 -2.67
N ALA A 43 -11.16 -0.59 -2.02
CA ALA A 43 -11.83 -0.58 -0.71
C ALA A 43 -13.32 -0.96 -0.84
N HIS A 44 -13.62 -2.13 -1.41
CA HIS A 44 -14.89 -2.80 -1.21
C HIS A 44 -14.72 -3.73 0.00
N ILE A 45 -15.18 -3.24 1.14
CA ILE A 45 -15.40 -4.01 2.37
C ILE A 45 -16.80 -4.59 2.29
#